data_AF-A0A9D8NJ83-F1
#
_entry.id   AF-A0A9D8NJ83-F1
#
_cell.length_a   1.000
_cell.length_b   1.000
_cell.length_c   1.000
_cell.angle_alpha   90.00
_cell.angle_beta   90.00
_cell.angle_gamma   90.00
#
_symmetry.space_group_name_H-M   'P 1'
#
loop_
_entity.id
_entity.type
_entity.pdbx_description
1 polymer ?
#
loop_
_entity_poly.entity_id
_entity_poly.type
_entity_poly.pdbx_seq_one_letter_code
_entity_poly.pdbx_strand_id
1 'polypeptide(L)'
;MTTRTTPCRRRAHDAFTMIEVAISIAIVAFALVAIIGVLPTGLSVQRENREDTIITHDANFFLEAMLSGSNSASFAILATNMDFMDVYISGVHQGTQTPSFTNGNLPVDRIVSFLSMPQAGGNSAVGRFRSLSSSLSDRAAGTNGLAFTYLVTSEIVPITDYTATLTAYTNYARYLTQNLFEVRLNFRWPVFGEGTNYTLGAGKLTVRRLVAGALTQDTNALYYFQPGSYFGP
;
A
#
# COMPACT_ATOMS: atom_id res chain seq x y z
N MET A 1 78.33 -42.14 42.35
CA MET A 1 77.78 -40.84 41.90
C MET A 1 76.47 -41.17 41.20
N THR A 2 75.34 -40.95 41.88
CA THR A 2 74.02 -41.47 41.47
C THR A 2 73.08 -40.29 41.32
N THR A 3 72.71 -39.93 40.08
CA THR A 3 71.80 -38.82 39.80
C THR A 3 70.34 -39.30 39.88
N ARG A 4 69.59 -38.67 40.79
CA ARG A 4 68.17 -38.91 41.05
C ARG A 4 67.32 -38.22 39.98
N THR A 5 66.55 -38.97 39.21
CA THR A 5 65.52 -38.42 38.32
C THR A 5 64.23 -38.18 39.11
N THR A 6 63.72 -36.94 39.10
CA THR A 6 62.42 -36.57 39.67
C THR A 6 61.31 -36.87 38.66
N PRO A 7 60.22 -37.58 39.04
CA PRO A 7 59.09 -37.76 38.12
C PRO A 7 58.22 -36.49 38.06
N CYS A 8 57.98 -36.00 36.84
CA CYS A 8 56.98 -34.95 36.59
C CYS A 8 55.57 -35.52 36.84
N ARG A 9 54.91 -35.00 37.88
CA ARG A 9 53.50 -35.30 38.18
C ARG A 9 52.62 -34.76 37.05
N ARG A 10 52.15 -35.63 36.15
CA ARG A 10 51.07 -35.30 35.22
C ARG A 10 49.84 -34.95 36.07
N ARG A 11 49.40 -33.69 36.01
CA ARG A 11 48.05 -33.34 36.46
C ARG A 11 47.11 -34.15 35.57
N ALA A 12 46.31 -35.02 36.16
CA ALA A 12 45.13 -35.54 35.49
C ALA A 12 44.27 -34.31 35.18
N HIS A 13 44.30 -33.87 33.93
CA HIS A 13 43.32 -32.92 33.44
C HIS A 13 41.97 -33.64 33.53
N ASP A 14 41.02 -33.07 34.27
CA ASP A 14 39.61 -33.46 34.17
C ASP A 14 39.21 -33.25 32.71
N ALA A 15 39.11 -34.35 31.98
CA ALA A 15 38.51 -34.40 30.66
C ALA A 15 37.01 -34.64 30.84
N PHE A 16 36.19 -34.02 30.00
CA PHE A 16 34.74 -34.24 30.04
C PHE A 16 34.43 -35.72 29.83
N THR A 17 33.54 -36.26 30.66
CA THR A 17 33.03 -37.61 30.51
C THR A 17 32.22 -37.72 29.21
N MET A 18 32.19 -38.91 28.62
CA MET A 18 31.43 -39.17 27.39
C MET A 18 29.95 -38.77 27.52
N ILE A 19 29.37 -38.94 28.72
CA ILE A 19 27.98 -38.58 29.01
C ILE A 19 27.77 -37.06 29.08
N GLU A 20 28.70 -36.30 29.67
CA GLU A 20 28.62 -34.84 29.71
C GLU A 20 28.69 -34.23 28.31
N VAL A 21 29.58 -34.76 27.46
CA VAL A 21 29.66 -34.33 26.05
C VAL A 21 28.38 -34.70 25.29
N ALA A 22 27.83 -35.90 25.52
CA ALA A 22 26.59 -36.33 24.87
C ALA A 22 25.39 -35.42 25.23
N ILE A 23 25.23 -35.09 26.50
CA ILE A 23 24.14 -34.20 26.96
C ILE A 23 24.34 -32.78 26.42
N SER A 24 25.59 -32.30 26.40
CA SER A 24 25.90 -30.97 25.88
C SER A 24 25.54 -30.83 24.40
N ILE A 25 25.92 -31.82 23.58
CA ILE A 25 25.58 -31.82 22.14
C ILE A 25 24.08 -31.98 21.95
N ALA A 26 23.40 -32.78 22.76
CA ALA A 26 21.94 -32.93 22.69
C ALA A 26 21.21 -31.60 22.96
N ILE A 27 21.65 -30.83 23.96
CA ILE A 27 21.05 -29.52 24.29
C ILE A 27 21.33 -28.51 23.17
N VAL A 28 22.57 -28.45 22.66
CA VAL A 28 22.93 -27.53 21.56
C VAL A 28 22.13 -27.86 20.29
N ALA A 29 22.00 -29.14 19.94
CA ALA A 29 21.22 -29.58 18.79
C ALA A 29 19.74 -29.17 18.93
N PHE A 30 19.15 -29.36 20.11
CA PHE A 30 17.77 -28.95 20.36
C PHE A 30 17.59 -27.42 20.26
N ALA A 31 18.52 -26.64 20.82
CA ALA A 31 18.47 -25.17 20.75
C ALA A 31 18.58 -24.64 19.31
N LEU A 32 19.45 -25.23 18.49
CA LEU A 32 19.60 -24.84 17.08
C LEU A 32 18.33 -25.12 16.27
N VAL A 33 17.68 -26.27 16.49
CA VAL A 33 16.40 -26.59 15.85
C VAL A 33 15.33 -25.58 16.25
N ALA A 34 15.28 -25.18 17.53
CA ALA A 34 14.32 -24.18 18.01
C ALA A 34 14.55 -22.80 17.37
N ILE A 35 15.79 -22.31 17.32
CA ILE A 35 16.11 -20.98 16.75
C ILE A 35 15.86 -20.95 15.24
N ILE A 36 16.33 -21.97 14.51
CA ILE A 36 16.13 -22.05 13.06
C ILE A 36 14.65 -22.24 12.73
N GLY A 37 13.88 -22.93 13.57
CA GLY A 37 12.44 -23.10 13.40
C GLY A 37 11.65 -21.79 13.48
N VAL A 38 12.04 -20.85 14.36
CA VAL A 38 11.30 -19.59 14.55
C VAL A 38 11.76 -18.44 13.64
N LEU A 39 12.98 -18.50 13.10
CA LEU A 39 13.55 -17.46 12.24
C LEU A 39 12.70 -17.17 10.98
N PRO A 40 12.20 -18.18 10.23
CA PRO A 40 11.34 -17.93 9.07
C PRO A 40 10.06 -17.15 9.43
N THR A 41 9.50 -17.42 10.61
CA THR A 41 8.32 -16.73 11.12
C THR A 41 8.66 -15.29 11.49
N GLY A 42 9.77 -15.08 12.23
CA GLY A 42 10.23 -13.74 12.61
C GLY A 42 10.55 -12.83 11.42
N LEU A 43 11.11 -13.38 10.33
CA LEU A 43 11.36 -12.63 9.10
C LEU A 43 10.06 -12.26 8.37
N SER A 44 9.09 -13.15 8.35
CA SER A 44 7.79 -12.90 7.71
C SER A 44 7.02 -11.80 8.43
N VAL A 45 6.99 -11.84 9.78
CA VAL A 45 6.36 -10.79 10.62
C VAL A 45 7.05 -9.44 10.42
N GLN A 46 8.38 -9.40 10.35
CA GLN A 46 9.11 -8.15 10.10
C GLN A 46 8.79 -7.56 8.73
N ARG A 47 8.67 -8.42 7.71
CA ARG A 47 8.27 -7.99 6.37
C ARG A 47 6.86 -7.42 6.38
N GLU A 48 5.90 -8.14 6.96
CA GLU A 48 4.49 -7.71 7.04
C GLU A 48 4.35 -6.37 7.77
N ASN A 49 5.01 -6.20 8.92
CA ASN A 49 5.00 -4.93 9.66
C ASN A 49 5.60 -3.76 8.84
N ARG A 50 6.63 -4.04 8.02
CA ARG A 50 7.21 -3.04 7.12
C ARG A 50 6.25 -2.70 5.99
N GLU A 51 5.62 -3.70 5.37
CA GLU A 51 4.65 -3.53 4.29
C GLU A 51 3.44 -2.72 4.77
N ASP A 52 2.89 -3.02 5.95
CA ASP A 52 1.78 -2.28 6.56
C ASP A 52 2.13 -0.80 6.79
N THR A 53 3.35 -0.53 7.24
CA THR A 53 3.82 0.84 7.45
C THR A 53 3.94 1.59 6.12
N ILE A 54 4.49 0.94 5.09
CA ILE A 54 4.64 1.52 3.75
C ILE A 54 3.26 1.84 3.16
N ILE A 55 2.33 0.88 3.19
CA ILE A 55 0.98 1.08 2.65
C ILE A 55 0.25 2.18 3.40
N THR A 56 0.36 2.23 4.73
CA THR A 56 -0.29 3.29 5.51
C THR A 56 0.26 4.67 5.16
N HIS A 57 1.57 4.78 4.95
CA HIS A 57 2.20 6.05 4.55
C HIS A 57 1.77 6.47 3.13
N ASP A 58 1.85 5.55 2.18
CA ASP A 58 1.47 5.78 0.79
C ASP A 58 -0.04 6.08 0.67
N ALA A 59 -0.89 5.42 1.45
CA ALA A 59 -2.33 5.65 1.46
C ALA A 59 -2.70 7.07 1.87
N ASN A 60 -2.03 7.61 2.89
CA ASN A 60 -2.20 9.01 3.26
C ASN A 60 -1.73 9.94 2.13
N PHE A 61 -0.63 9.61 1.46
CA PHE A 61 -0.14 10.38 0.32
C PHE A 61 -1.17 10.42 -0.83
N PHE A 62 -1.81 9.29 -1.17
CA PHE A 62 -2.90 9.28 -2.17
C PHE A 62 -4.08 10.14 -1.77
N LEU A 63 -4.50 10.09 -0.50
CA LEU A 63 -5.58 10.94 0.00
C LEU A 63 -5.22 12.42 -0.13
N GLU A 64 -4.02 12.83 0.28
CA GLU A 64 -3.57 14.21 0.13
C GLU A 64 -3.49 14.63 -1.35
N ALA A 65 -3.04 13.74 -2.24
CA ALA A 65 -3.01 14.00 -3.68
C ALA A 65 -4.41 14.27 -4.23
N MET A 66 -5.39 13.43 -3.89
CA MET A 66 -6.80 13.60 -4.30
C MET A 66 -7.42 14.88 -3.74
N LEU A 67 -7.06 15.26 -2.52
CA LEU A 67 -7.59 16.45 -1.84
C LEU A 67 -6.95 17.76 -2.29
N SER A 68 -5.72 17.70 -2.81
CA SER A 68 -4.99 18.88 -3.28
C SER A 68 -5.57 19.50 -4.56
N GLY A 69 -6.56 18.83 -5.18
CA GLY A 69 -7.24 19.28 -6.39
C GLY A 69 -6.30 19.31 -7.60
N SER A 70 -6.33 20.40 -8.36
CA SER A 70 -5.54 20.55 -9.59
C SER A 70 -4.05 20.83 -9.36
N ASN A 71 -3.59 20.97 -8.11
CA ASN A 71 -2.20 21.25 -7.76
C ASN A 71 -1.32 19.98 -7.79
N SER A 72 -1.33 19.28 -8.92
CA SER A 72 -0.78 17.93 -9.07
C SER A 72 0.76 17.87 -9.18
N ALA A 73 1.44 19.01 -9.40
CA ALA A 73 2.89 19.08 -9.59
C ALA A 73 3.69 18.53 -8.39
N SER A 74 3.19 18.71 -7.17
CA SER A 74 3.82 18.19 -5.94
C SER A 74 3.72 16.67 -5.80
N PHE A 75 2.91 16.01 -6.63
CA PHE A 75 2.62 14.57 -6.57
C PHE A 75 3.19 13.79 -7.75
N ALA A 76 4.14 14.37 -8.50
CA ALA A 76 4.72 13.77 -9.70
C ALA A 76 5.29 12.35 -9.47
N ILE A 77 5.67 12.02 -8.24
CA ILE A 77 6.11 10.67 -7.84
C ILE A 77 5.05 9.59 -8.16
N LEU A 78 3.75 9.93 -8.17
CA LEU A 78 2.69 8.99 -8.56
C LEU A 78 2.85 8.52 -10.00
N ALA A 79 3.11 9.45 -10.94
CA ALA A 79 3.27 9.13 -12.35
C ALA A 79 4.53 8.27 -12.59
N THR A 80 5.61 8.57 -11.87
CA THR A 80 6.86 7.80 -11.94
C THR A 80 6.71 6.38 -11.39
N ASN A 81 5.94 6.20 -10.32
CA ASN A 81 5.79 4.92 -9.62
C ASN A 81 4.58 4.09 -10.07
N MET A 82 3.72 4.62 -10.93
CA MET A 82 2.60 3.89 -11.52
C MET A 82 3.11 2.87 -12.54
N ASP A 83 2.74 1.60 -12.39
CA ASP A 83 3.04 0.58 -13.40
C ASP A 83 1.99 0.61 -14.53
N PHE A 84 0.73 0.48 -14.14
CA PHE A 84 -0.41 0.66 -15.04
C PHE A 84 -1.62 1.26 -14.30
N MET A 85 -2.59 1.74 -15.07
CA MET A 85 -3.89 2.18 -14.57
C MET A 85 -5.00 1.77 -15.53
N ASP A 86 -5.97 1.04 -15.01
CA ASP A 86 -7.18 0.63 -15.71
C ASP A 86 -8.33 1.53 -15.25
N VAL A 87 -8.99 2.18 -16.21
CA VAL A 87 -10.13 3.05 -15.94
C VAL A 87 -11.35 2.49 -16.65
N TYR A 88 -12.48 2.47 -15.96
CA TYR A 88 -13.77 2.11 -16.52
C TYR A 88 -14.72 3.28 -16.32
N ILE A 89 -15.22 3.86 -17.42
CA ILE A 89 -16.19 4.97 -17.40
C ILE A 89 -17.48 4.51 -18.06
N SER A 90 -18.55 4.52 -17.28
CA SER A 90 -19.89 4.13 -17.73
C SER A 90 -20.42 5.09 -18.80
N GLY A 91 -21.01 4.53 -19.85
CA GLY A 91 -21.52 5.29 -21.00
C GLY A 91 -20.49 5.70 -22.06
N VAL A 92 -19.19 5.65 -21.75
CA VAL A 92 -18.11 5.91 -22.71
C VAL A 92 -17.68 4.61 -23.42
N HIS A 93 -17.80 3.45 -22.77
CA HIS A 93 -17.28 2.18 -23.28
C HIS A 93 -18.39 1.32 -23.88
N GLN A 94 -18.79 1.62 -25.12
CA GLN A 94 -19.62 0.71 -25.92
C GLN A 94 -18.72 -0.37 -26.56
N GLY A 95 -18.29 -1.35 -25.76
CA GLY A 95 -17.51 -2.51 -26.22
C GLY A 95 -16.27 -2.77 -25.38
N THR A 96 -16.34 -3.80 -24.52
CA THR A 96 -15.35 -4.64 -23.80
C THR A 96 -13.92 -4.16 -23.44
N GLN A 97 -13.37 -3.05 -23.93
CA GLN A 97 -12.02 -2.59 -23.59
C GLN A 97 -12.06 -1.41 -22.62
N THR A 98 -11.60 -1.64 -21.39
CA THR A 98 -11.19 -0.57 -20.47
C THR A 98 -9.88 0.03 -20.95
N PRO A 99 -9.75 1.36 -21.11
CA PRO A 99 -8.46 1.98 -21.36
C PRO A 99 -7.50 1.63 -20.22
N SER A 100 -6.41 0.98 -20.62
CA SER A 100 -5.27 0.66 -19.76
C SER A 100 -4.13 1.58 -20.16
N PHE A 101 -3.56 2.25 -19.18
CA PHE A 101 -2.44 3.16 -19.36
C PHE A 101 -1.21 2.60 -18.67
N THR A 102 -0.03 2.80 -19.25
CA THR A 102 1.24 2.34 -18.72
C THR A 102 2.09 3.49 -18.17
N ASN A 103 3.12 3.16 -17.39
CA ASN A 103 4.10 4.13 -16.87
C ASN A 103 4.57 5.13 -17.93
N GLY A 104 4.65 6.41 -17.54
CA GLY A 104 5.14 7.50 -18.41
C GLY A 104 4.12 8.05 -19.42
N ASN A 105 2.98 7.38 -19.64
CA ASN A 105 1.96 7.82 -20.59
C ASN A 105 0.81 8.62 -19.95
N LEU A 106 0.71 8.62 -18.61
CA LEU A 106 -0.26 9.42 -17.88
C LEU A 106 0.42 10.52 -17.07
N PRO A 107 0.08 11.79 -17.30
CA PRO A 107 0.48 12.86 -16.41
C PRO A 107 -0.27 12.75 -15.07
N VAL A 108 0.34 13.29 -14.01
CA VAL A 108 -0.13 13.14 -12.62
C VAL A 108 -1.53 13.70 -12.38
N ASP A 109 -1.90 14.78 -13.07
CA ASP A 109 -3.26 15.37 -13.02
C ASP A 109 -4.32 14.34 -13.44
N ARG A 110 -4.05 13.56 -14.51
CA ARG A 110 -4.94 12.49 -14.98
C ARG A 110 -5.06 11.36 -13.96
N ILE A 111 -3.95 10.95 -13.35
CA ILE A 111 -3.95 9.89 -12.33
C ILE A 111 -4.84 10.31 -11.15
N VAL A 112 -4.61 11.50 -10.61
CA VAL A 112 -5.40 12.05 -9.51
C VAL A 112 -6.87 12.21 -9.91
N SER A 113 -7.14 12.66 -11.13
CA SER A 113 -8.50 12.81 -11.64
C SER A 113 -9.24 11.49 -11.74
N PHE A 114 -8.60 10.44 -12.26
CA PHE A 114 -9.24 9.13 -12.37
C PHE A 114 -9.48 8.52 -10.99
N LEU A 115 -8.53 8.68 -10.07
CA LEU A 115 -8.75 8.30 -8.67
C LEU A 115 -9.88 9.12 -8.02
N SER A 116 -10.09 10.35 -8.47
CA SER A 116 -11.13 11.26 -7.98
C SER A 116 -12.48 11.12 -8.70
N MET A 117 -12.62 10.17 -9.63
CA MET A 117 -13.87 9.96 -10.36
C MET A 117 -14.94 9.37 -9.44
N PRO A 118 -16.18 9.92 -9.42
CA PRO A 118 -17.26 9.36 -8.62
C PRO A 118 -17.70 8.00 -9.17
N GLN A 119 -18.03 7.05 -8.28
CA GLN A 119 -18.49 5.70 -8.65
C GLN A 119 -19.90 5.72 -9.27
N ALA A 120 -20.60 6.86 -9.24
CA ALA A 120 -21.93 7.02 -9.80
C ALA A 120 -21.97 6.53 -11.26
N GLY A 121 -22.87 5.58 -11.54
CA GLY A 121 -23.01 4.97 -12.87
C GLY A 121 -22.13 3.75 -13.14
N GLY A 122 -21.32 3.29 -12.18
CA GLY A 122 -20.47 2.10 -12.33
C GLY A 122 -19.01 2.41 -12.69
N ASN A 123 -18.64 3.68 -12.65
CA ASN A 123 -17.29 4.18 -12.84
C ASN A 123 -16.28 3.56 -11.85
N SER A 124 -15.09 3.18 -12.32
CA SER A 124 -14.04 2.62 -11.48
C SER A 124 -12.64 2.96 -12.01
N ALA A 125 -11.70 3.19 -11.11
CA ALA A 125 -10.30 3.40 -11.44
C ALA A 125 -9.43 2.49 -10.56
N VAL A 126 -8.57 1.70 -11.21
CA VAL A 126 -7.64 0.78 -10.55
C VAL A 126 -6.25 1.10 -11.04
N GLY A 127 -5.36 1.49 -10.14
CA GLY A 127 -3.96 1.73 -10.47
C GLY A 127 -3.05 0.76 -9.74
N ARG A 128 -2.03 0.24 -10.43
CA ARG A 128 -0.92 -0.46 -9.80
C ARG A 128 0.22 0.51 -9.58
N PHE A 129 0.70 0.57 -8.36
CA PHE A 129 1.83 1.41 -7.99
C PHE A 129 2.90 0.60 -7.29
N ARG A 130 4.14 1.01 -7.51
CA ARG A 130 5.27 0.64 -6.67
C ARG A 130 5.27 1.54 -5.45
N SER A 131 5.83 1.05 -4.34
CA SER A 131 6.05 1.87 -3.15
C SER A 131 6.67 3.23 -3.49
N LEU A 132 6.05 4.28 -2.96
CA LEU A 132 6.52 5.65 -3.17
C LEU A 132 7.82 5.93 -2.40
N SER A 133 8.12 5.09 -1.40
CA SER A 133 9.28 5.18 -0.51
C SER A 133 10.35 4.09 -0.76
N SER A 134 10.32 3.44 -1.94
CA SER A 134 11.31 2.39 -2.28
C SER A 134 12.76 2.89 -2.26
N SER A 135 13.71 2.01 -1.92
CA SER A 135 15.14 2.31 -1.99
C SER A 135 15.61 2.49 -3.44
N LEU A 136 16.71 3.23 -3.64
CA LEU A 136 17.29 3.47 -4.97
C LEU A 136 17.67 2.17 -5.72
N SER A 137 18.00 1.10 -4.98
CA SER A 137 18.25 -0.24 -5.53
C SER A 137 17.05 -0.83 -6.27
N ASP A 138 15.83 -0.52 -5.80
CA ASP A 138 14.57 -1.03 -6.35
C ASP A 138 14.07 -0.15 -7.51
N ARG A 139 14.73 0.99 -7.74
CA ARG A 139 14.44 1.95 -8.82
C ARG A 139 15.42 1.87 -10.00
N ALA A 140 16.41 0.98 -9.92
CA ALA A 140 17.36 0.79 -11.02
C ALA A 140 16.62 0.32 -12.29
N ALA A 141 17.07 0.77 -13.46
CA ALA A 141 16.47 0.37 -14.72
C ALA A 141 16.54 -1.15 -14.88
N GLY A 142 15.38 -1.82 -15.03
CA GLY A 142 15.29 -3.27 -15.19
C GLY A 142 14.96 -4.08 -13.92
N THR A 143 14.85 -3.47 -12.73
CA THR A 143 14.41 -4.15 -11.48
C THR A 143 12.93 -3.98 -11.15
N ASN A 144 12.11 -3.67 -12.15
CA ASN A 144 10.67 -3.39 -12.02
C ASN A 144 9.89 -4.49 -11.25
N GLY A 145 10.32 -5.75 -11.33
CA GLY A 145 9.67 -6.89 -10.66
C GLY A 145 10.09 -7.13 -9.19
N LEU A 146 11.08 -6.41 -8.66
CA LEU A 146 11.55 -6.61 -7.28
C LEU A 146 10.99 -5.58 -6.28
N ALA A 147 10.39 -4.50 -6.79
CA ALA A 147 9.81 -3.46 -5.94
C ALA A 147 8.51 -3.95 -5.30
N PHE A 148 8.29 -3.57 -4.04
CA PHE A 148 7.00 -3.74 -3.38
C PHE A 148 5.91 -3.01 -4.18
N THR A 149 4.89 -3.75 -4.61
CA THR A 149 3.79 -3.24 -5.45
C THR A 149 2.44 -3.54 -4.82
N TYR A 150 1.51 -2.61 -5.03
CA TYR A 150 0.13 -2.70 -4.59
C TYR A 150 -0.82 -2.18 -5.66
N LEU A 151 -2.06 -2.65 -5.60
CA LEU A 151 -3.17 -2.04 -6.30
C LEU A 151 -3.88 -1.06 -5.39
N VAL A 152 -4.27 0.08 -5.95
CA VAL A 152 -5.19 1.03 -5.34
C VAL A 152 -6.44 1.12 -6.20
N THR A 153 -7.60 0.96 -5.57
CA THR A 153 -8.90 1.23 -6.17
C THR A 153 -9.56 2.34 -5.38
N SER A 154 -10.02 3.38 -6.06
CA SER A 154 -10.75 4.47 -5.43
C SER A 154 -12.25 4.33 -5.62
N GLU A 155 -12.99 4.63 -4.57
CA GLU A 155 -14.44 4.70 -4.58
C GLU A 155 -14.86 6.01 -3.91
N ILE A 156 -15.55 6.87 -4.67
CA ILE A 156 -16.08 8.13 -4.15
C ILE A 156 -17.59 8.04 -4.15
N VAL A 157 -18.14 8.13 -2.94
CA VAL A 157 -19.57 7.96 -2.67
C VAL A 157 -20.11 9.25 -2.06
N PRO A 158 -21.05 9.95 -2.72
CA PRO A 158 -21.74 11.08 -2.12
C PRO A 158 -22.65 10.60 -0.98
N ILE A 159 -22.78 11.40 0.07
CA ILE A 159 -23.78 11.14 1.12
C ILE A 159 -25.17 11.47 0.55
N THR A 160 -26.06 10.47 0.45
CA THR A 160 -27.35 10.59 -0.27
C THR A 160 -28.58 10.43 0.62
N ASP A 161 -28.45 9.79 1.78
CA ASP A 161 -29.57 9.46 2.65
C ASP A 161 -29.75 10.48 3.78
N TYR A 162 -30.46 11.58 3.50
CA TYR A 162 -30.97 12.44 4.57
C TYR A 162 -32.47 12.66 4.42
N THR A 163 -33.27 11.93 5.22
CA THR A 163 -34.71 12.12 5.32
C THR A 163 -34.99 13.29 6.27
N ALA A 164 -35.06 14.51 5.73
CA ALA A 164 -35.46 15.69 6.50
C ALA A 164 -36.99 15.71 6.67
N THR A 165 -37.50 15.32 7.85
CA THR A 165 -38.95 15.41 8.17
C THR A 165 -39.41 16.86 8.44
N LEU A 166 -38.50 17.83 8.45
CA LEU A 166 -38.76 19.22 8.83
C LEU A 166 -38.17 20.19 7.79
N THR A 167 -39.00 21.10 7.28
CA THR A 167 -38.72 22.06 6.20
C THR A 167 -37.57 23.02 6.47
N ALA A 168 -37.13 23.18 7.73
CA ALA A 168 -35.98 24.01 8.10
C ALA A 168 -34.62 23.29 7.93
N TYR A 169 -34.63 21.96 7.92
CA TYR A 169 -33.42 21.14 7.74
C TYR A 169 -33.19 20.73 6.29
N THR A 170 -34.13 21.00 5.38
CA THR A 170 -34.03 20.62 3.96
C THR A 170 -32.86 21.32 3.25
N ASN A 171 -32.61 22.59 3.55
CA ASN A 171 -31.48 23.33 2.95
C ASN A 171 -30.15 22.83 3.49
N TYR A 172 -30.03 22.64 4.81
CA TYR A 172 -28.80 22.12 5.44
C TYR A 172 -28.48 20.70 4.96
N ALA A 173 -29.50 19.84 4.90
CA ALA A 173 -29.39 18.50 4.34
C ALA A 173 -28.90 18.53 2.89
N ARG A 174 -29.50 19.39 2.05
CA ARG A 174 -29.09 19.57 0.66
C ARG A 174 -27.61 19.98 0.56
N TYR A 175 -27.16 20.92 1.40
CA TYR A 175 -25.76 21.34 1.41
C TYR A 175 -24.80 20.23 1.83
N LEU A 176 -25.18 19.39 2.79
CA LEU A 176 -24.38 18.22 3.17
C LEU A 176 -24.32 17.20 2.04
N THR A 177 -25.45 16.84 1.44
CA THR A 177 -25.48 15.84 0.35
C THR A 177 -24.74 16.29 -0.91
N GLN A 178 -24.60 17.61 -1.12
CA GLN A 178 -23.89 18.18 -2.26
C GLN A 178 -22.39 18.34 -2.02
N ASN A 179 -21.97 18.55 -0.77
CA ASN A 179 -20.60 18.93 -0.44
C ASN A 179 -19.86 17.91 0.43
N LEU A 180 -20.48 16.79 0.81
CA LEU A 180 -19.86 15.77 1.64
C LEU A 180 -19.76 14.45 0.87
N PHE A 181 -18.52 13.99 0.72
CA PHE A 181 -18.19 12.76 0.02
C PHE A 181 -17.42 11.83 0.96
N GLU A 182 -17.75 10.54 0.89
CA GLU A 182 -16.90 9.49 1.45
C GLU A 182 -15.93 9.03 0.38
N VAL A 183 -14.64 9.23 0.63
CA VAL A 183 -13.55 8.70 -0.20
C VAL A 183 -13.06 7.42 0.44
N ARG A 184 -13.11 6.31 -0.30
CA ARG A 184 -12.56 5.02 0.11
C ARG A 184 -11.43 4.64 -0.84
N LEU A 185 -10.28 4.33 -0.27
CA LEU A 185 -9.15 3.78 -0.99
C LEU A 185 -8.93 2.34 -0.54
N ASN A 186 -9.03 1.41 -1.47
CA ASN A 186 -8.81 -0.01 -1.26
C ASN A 186 -7.44 -0.39 -1.80
N PHE A 187 -6.53 -0.72 -0.90
CA PHE A 187 -5.19 -1.21 -1.19
C PHE A 187 -5.15 -2.73 -1.12
N ARG A 188 -4.48 -3.36 -2.09
CA ARG A 188 -4.21 -4.81 -2.10
C ARG A 188 -2.78 -5.11 -2.50
N TRP A 189 -2.12 -5.99 -1.77
CA TRP A 189 -0.74 -6.39 -1.99
C TRP A 189 -0.47 -7.82 -1.46
N PRO A 190 0.70 -8.39 -1.72
CA PRO A 190 1.57 -8.10 -2.86
C PRO A 190 0.87 -8.33 -4.20
N VAL A 191 1.32 -7.64 -5.25
CA VAL A 191 0.86 -7.85 -6.63
C VAL A 191 1.92 -8.64 -7.41
N PHE A 192 1.56 -9.82 -7.89
CA PHE A 192 2.45 -10.65 -8.70
C PHE A 192 2.04 -10.59 -10.17
N GLY A 193 3.02 -10.57 -11.07
CA GLY A 193 2.79 -10.47 -12.52
C GLY A 193 3.09 -9.08 -13.09
N GLU A 194 2.85 -8.91 -14.39
CA GLU A 194 3.21 -7.72 -15.15
C GLU A 194 2.03 -7.25 -16.01
N GLY A 195 1.88 -5.93 -16.13
CA GLY A 195 0.76 -5.32 -16.83
C GLY A 195 -0.59 -5.73 -16.25
N THR A 196 -1.57 -5.95 -17.11
CA THR A 196 -2.96 -6.31 -16.72
C THR A 196 -3.13 -7.76 -16.28
N ASN A 197 -2.10 -8.60 -16.44
CA ASN A 197 -2.12 -10.01 -16.00
C ASN A 197 -1.43 -10.13 -14.64
N TYR A 198 -2.19 -9.89 -13.57
CA TYR A 198 -1.68 -9.95 -12.21
C TYR A 198 -2.51 -10.86 -11.30
N THR A 199 -1.87 -11.33 -10.23
CA THR A 199 -2.52 -12.03 -9.12
C THR A 199 -2.25 -11.28 -7.82
N LEU A 200 -3.17 -11.41 -6.87
CA LEU A 200 -3.13 -10.67 -5.61
C LEU A 200 -2.82 -11.59 -4.45
N GLY A 201 -1.95 -11.12 -3.55
CA GLY A 201 -1.73 -11.73 -2.25
C GLY A 201 -2.85 -11.43 -1.26
N ALA A 202 -2.60 -11.77 0.01
CA ALA A 202 -3.58 -11.67 1.09
C ALA A 202 -3.67 -10.28 1.73
N GLY A 203 -2.67 -9.42 1.53
CA GLY A 203 -2.59 -8.09 2.11
C GLY A 203 -3.70 -7.17 1.60
N LYS A 204 -4.40 -6.51 2.52
CA LYS A 204 -5.48 -5.58 2.21
C LYS A 204 -5.56 -4.47 3.25
N LEU A 205 -5.81 -3.26 2.78
CA LEU A 205 -6.11 -2.11 3.64
C LEU A 205 -7.19 -1.27 2.97
N THR A 206 -8.22 -0.90 3.70
CA THR A 206 -9.20 0.08 3.25
C THR A 206 -9.06 1.33 4.11
N VAL A 207 -8.69 2.44 3.50
CA VAL A 207 -8.68 3.75 4.17
C VAL A 207 -9.92 4.50 3.75
N ARG A 208 -10.57 5.16 4.71
CA ARG A 208 -11.78 5.94 4.49
C ARG A 208 -11.59 7.34 5.03
N ARG A 209 -12.04 8.33 4.27
CA ARG A 209 -12.01 9.74 4.69
C ARG A 209 -13.29 10.44 4.24
N LEU A 210 -13.86 11.22 5.15
CA LEU A 210 -14.90 12.18 4.81
C LEU A 210 -14.25 13.44 4.27
N VAL A 211 -14.71 13.87 3.10
CA VAL A 211 -14.18 15.01 2.37
C VAL A 211 -15.30 16.01 2.19
N ALA A 212 -15.07 17.21 2.71
CA ALA A 212 -15.95 18.35 2.49
C ALA A 212 -15.42 19.17 1.31
N GLY A 213 -16.32 19.60 0.43
CA GLY A 213 -16.00 20.42 -0.74
C GLY A 213 -16.86 20.05 -1.94
N ALA A 214 -16.67 20.76 -3.04
CA ALA A 214 -17.33 20.44 -4.29
C ALA A 214 -16.43 19.50 -5.12
N LEU A 215 -16.99 18.40 -5.60
CA LEU A 215 -16.37 17.59 -6.64
C LEU A 215 -16.72 18.23 -7.99
N THR A 216 -15.75 18.89 -8.61
CA THR A 216 -15.98 19.60 -9.88
C THR A 216 -15.32 18.87 -11.03
N GLN A 217 -15.91 19.04 -12.21
CA GLN A 217 -15.37 18.54 -13.46
C GLN A 217 -14.82 19.71 -14.27
N ASP A 218 -13.54 19.67 -14.62
CA ASP A 218 -12.94 20.66 -15.51
C ASP A 218 -13.36 20.43 -16.97
N THR A 219 -13.12 21.42 -17.83
CA THR A 219 -13.29 21.41 -19.29
C THR A 219 -12.68 20.19 -19.99
N ASN A 220 -11.64 19.59 -19.40
CA ASN A 220 -11.00 18.36 -19.86
C ASN A 220 -11.66 17.07 -19.35
N ALA A 221 -12.87 17.15 -18.80
CA ALA A 221 -13.59 16.05 -18.16
C ALA A 221 -12.89 15.45 -16.94
N LEU A 222 -12.01 16.22 -16.27
CA LEU A 222 -11.23 15.78 -15.11
C LEU A 222 -11.95 16.09 -13.81
N TYR A 223 -11.94 15.14 -12.89
CA TYR A 223 -12.60 15.26 -11.59
C TYR A 223 -11.60 15.70 -10.52
N TYR A 224 -11.91 16.75 -9.78
CA TYR A 224 -11.08 17.19 -8.65
C TYR A 224 -11.96 17.65 -7.49
N PHE A 225 -11.47 17.42 -6.27
CA PHE A 225 -12.00 18.10 -5.10
C PHE A 225 -11.49 19.54 -5.12
N GLN A 226 -12.42 20.50 -5.12
CA GLN A 226 -12.09 21.91 -4.94
C GLN A 226 -12.36 22.32 -3.49
N PRO A 227 -11.35 22.83 -2.77
CA PRO A 227 -11.56 23.50 -1.50
C PRO A 227 -12.25 24.84 -1.79
N GLY A 228 -13.58 24.87 -1.76
CA GLY A 228 -14.38 26.01 -2.21
C GLY A 228 -15.69 26.12 -1.46
N SER A 229 -16.08 27.37 -1.19
CA SER A 229 -17.10 27.82 -0.25
C SER A 229 -18.49 27.22 -0.45
N TYR A 230 -19.11 26.86 0.67
CA TYR A 230 -20.49 26.43 0.83
C TYR A 230 -21.46 27.53 0.39
N PHE A 231 -21.65 27.74 -0.91
CA PHE A 231 -22.63 28.70 -1.39
C PHE A 231 -24.01 28.05 -1.41
N GLY A 232 -24.86 28.49 -0.50
CA GLY A 232 -26.30 28.46 -0.71
C GLY A 232 -26.69 29.49 -1.77
N PRO A 233 -27.68 29.20 -2.63
CA PRO A 233 -28.38 30.25 -3.35
C PRO A 233 -29.01 31.26 -2.38
#